data_AF-W4GUW6-F1
#
_entry.id   AF-W4GUW6-F1
#
_cell.length_a   1.000
_cell.length_b   1.000
_cell.length_c   1.000
_cell.angle_alpha   90.00
_cell.angle_beta   90.00
_cell.angle_gamma   90.00
#
_symmetry.space_group_name_H-M   'P 1'
#
loop_
_entity.id
_entity.type
_entity.pdbx_description
1 polymer ?
#
loop_
_entity_poly.entity_id
_entity_poly.type
_entity_poly.pdbx_seq_one_letter_code
_entity_poly.pdbx_strand_id
1 'polypeptide(L)'
;SASQQLVLDASDVERNRLISSDRVIVENYFGRVCALWKASYATFTWSEKNYCAIQRTTFALTNFHLSLMPLRLEDETFYGMVLARYERMANEKKRKRAETQRRYRLNRQERAALDLGRATRSRLY
;
A
#
# COMPACT_ATOMS: atom_id res chain seq x y z
N SER A 1 10.51 -38.49 -38.37
CA SER A 1 9.36 -37.61 -38.06
C SER A 1 9.93 -36.36 -37.41
N ALA A 2 9.79 -35.21 -38.05
CA ALA A 2 10.50 -33.99 -37.70
C ALA A 2 10.03 -33.44 -36.34
N SER A 3 10.98 -33.21 -35.43
CA SER A 3 10.77 -32.43 -34.22
C SER A 3 10.52 -30.98 -34.64
N GLN A 4 9.26 -30.60 -34.78
CA GLN A 4 8.88 -29.23 -35.04
C GLN A 4 9.27 -28.41 -33.80
N GLN A 5 10.41 -27.71 -33.88
CA GLN A 5 10.76 -26.68 -32.91
C GLN A 5 9.66 -25.63 -32.95
N LEU A 6 8.83 -25.62 -31.90
CA LEU A 6 7.80 -24.62 -31.69
C LEU A 6 8.50 -23.28 -31.43
N VAL A 7 8.75 -22.53 -32.49
CA VAL A 7 9.30 -21.17 -32.38
C VAL A 7 8.20 -20.31 -31.77
N LEU A 8 8.47 -19.76 -30.59
CA LEU A 8 7.55 -18.84 -29.91
C LEU A 8 7.34 -17.61 -30.82
N ASP A 9 6.09 -17.23 -31.02
CA ASP A 9 5.78 -15.99 -31.73
C ASP A 9 6.10 -14.75 -30.87
N ALA A 10 6.09 -13.57 -31.48
CA ALA A 10 6.41 -12.33 -30.77
C ALA A 10 5.46 -12.02 -29.60
N SER A 11 4.19 -12.44 -29.71
CA SER A 11 3.19 -12.29 -28.65
C SER A 11 3.47 -13.24 -27.48
N ASP A 12 3.85 -14.47 -27.76
CA ASP A 12 4.28 -15.46 -26.77
C ASP A 12 5.54 -15.03 -26.04
N VAL A 13 6.51 -14.46 -26.76
CA VAL A 13 7.73 -13.93 -26.15
C VAL A 13 7.40 -12.77 -25.22
N GLU A 14 6.56 -11.81 -25.63
CA GLU A 14 6.19 -10.68 -24.77
C GLU A 14 5.35 -11.13 -23.56
N ARG A 15 4.38 -12.03 -23.76
CA ARG A 15 3.60 -12.63 -22.67
C ARG A 15 4.50 -13.35 -21.66
N ASN A 16 5.45 -14.16 -22.14
CA ASN A 16 6.41 -14.84 -21.28
C ASN A 16 7.33 -13.84 -20.55
N ARG A 17 7.72 -12.75 -21.20
CA ARG A 17 8.52 -11.68 -20.59
C ARG A 17 7.78 -11.01 -19.44
N LEU A 18 6.49 -10.69 -19.63
CA LEU A 18 5.63 -10.12 -18.58
C LEU A 18 5.46 -11.10 -17.42
N ILE A 19 5.12 -12.37 -17.71
CA ILE A 19 4.99 -13.41 -16.68
C ILE A 19 6.31 -13.61 -15.93
N SER A 20 7.44 -13.64 -16.62
CA SER A 20 8.76 -13.80 -16.00
C SER A 20 9.14 -12.59 -15.16
N SER A 21 8.77 -11.37 -15.59
CA SER A 21 8.96 -10.14 -14.81
C SER A 21 8.17 -10.21 -13.50
N ASP A 22 6.92 -10.66 -13.52
CA ASP A 22 6.12 -10.74 -12.30
C ASP A 22 6.56 -11.90 -11.40
N ARG A 23 6.97 -13.01 -12.01
CA ARG A 23 7.47 -14.21 -11.30
C ARG A 23 8.73 -13.94 -10.48
N VAL A 24 9.58 -13.00 -10.89
CA VAL A 24 10.83 -12.69 -10.16
C VAL A 24 10.56 -12.25 -8.72
N ILE A 25 9.43 -11.58 -8.45
CA ILE A 25 9.06 -11.12 -7.10
C ILE A 25 8.73 -12.32 -6.23
N VAL A 26 7.93 -13.25 -6.75
CA VAL A 26 7.55 -14.48 -6.05
C VAL A 26 8.78 -15.33 -5.77
N GLU A 27 9.66 -15.50 -6.76
CA GLU A 27 10.89 -16.26 -6.60
C GLU A 27 11.85 -15.64 -5.58
N ASN A 28 12.04 -14.32 -5.61
CA ASN A 28 12.90 -13.63 -4.65
C ASN A 28 12.32 -13.70 -3.22
N TYR A 29 10.99 -13.60 -3.07
CA TYR A 29 10.33 -13.74 -1.77
C TYR A 29 10.53 -15.15 -1.21
N PHE A 30 10.14 -16.18 -1.96
CA PHE A 30 10.28 -17.56 -1.52
C PHE A 30 11.73 -18.00 -1.40
N GLY A 31 12.66 -17.41 -2.16
CA GLY A 31 14.10 -17.61 -1.99
C GLY A 31 14.59 -17.17 -0.60
N ARG A 32 14.13 -16.00 -0.11
CA ARG A 32 14.42 -15.52 1.25
C ARG A 32 13.76 -16.38 2.33
N VAL A 33 12.50 -16.80 2.11
CA VAL A 33 11.80 -17.75 3.00
C VAL A 33 12.59 -19.06 3.10
N CYS A 34 13.03 -19.62 1.98
CA CYS A 34 13.83 -20.85 1.94
C CYS A 34 15.17 -20.71 2.66
N ALA A 35 15.83 -19.56 2.57
CA ALA A 35 17.08 -19.31 3.30
C ALA A 35 16.85 -19.31 4.83
N LEU A 36 15.82 -18.59 5.30
CA LEU A 36 15.44 -18.57 6.71
C LEU A 36 14.92 -19.93 7.21
N TRP A 37 14.23 -20.68 6.35
CA TRP A 37 13.79 -22.04 6.64
C TRP A 37 14.98 -22.98 6.84
N LYS A 38 16.01 -22.92 5.96
CA LYS A 38 17.26 -23.66 6.11
C LYS A 38 17.98 -23.31 7.41
N ALA A 39 18.06 -22.02 7.77
CA ALA A 39 18.64 -21.59 9.03
C ALA A 39 17.85 -22.13 10.24
N SER A 40 16.53 -22.08 10.19
CA SER A 40 15.66 -22.61 11.23
C SER A 40 15.83 -24.12 11.41
N TYR A 41 15.92 -24.87 10.31
CA TYR A 41 16.17 -26.30 10.31
C TYR A 41 17.53 -26.66 10.93
N ALA A 42 18.56 -25.86 10.69
CA ALA A 42 19.88 -26.07 11.28
C ALA A 42 19.95 -25.70 12.77
N THR A 43 19.06 -24.83 13.26
CA THR A 43 19.11 -24.28 14.61
C THR A 43 18.17 -24.99 15.58
N PHE A 44 17.00 -25.43 15.11
CA PHE A 44 15.95 -25.98 15.96
C PHE A 44 15.69 -27.45 15.65
N THR A 45 15.55 -28.27 16.68
CA THR A 45 15.09 -29.65 16.53
C THR A 45 13.63 -29.67 16.07
N TRP A 46 13.35 -30.43 15.03
CA TRP A 46 12.01 -30.54 14.46
C TRP A 46 11.03 -31.15 15.48
N SER A 47 9.89 -30.48 15.67
CA SER A 47 8.71 -31.04 16.32
C SER A 47 7.46 -30.41 15.74
N GLU A 48 6.38 -31.17 15.69
CA GLU A 48 5.09 -30.70 15.19
C GLU A 48 4.60 -29.46 15.98
N LYS A 49 4.84 -29.44 17.30
CA LYS A 49 4.50 -28.33 18.19
C LYS A 49 5.20 -27.01 17.81
N ASN A 50 6.42 -27.10 17.26
CA ASN A 50 7.23 -25.92 16.92
C ASN A 50 7.10 -25.52 15.45
N TYR A 51 6.53 -26.38 14.59
CA TYR A 51 6.42 -26.12 13.15
C TYR A 51 5.70 -24.80 12.86
N CYS A 52 4.51 -24.60 13.43
CA CYS A 52 3.74 -23.37 13.22
C CYS A 52 4.48 -22.13 13.71
N ALA A 53 5.21 -22.22 14.82
CA ALA A 53 5.99 -21.11 15.35
C ALA A 53 7.16 -20.76 14.43
N ILE A 54 7.90 -21.77 13.94
CA ILE A 54 9.03 -21.61 13.01
C ILE A 54 8.53 -21.04 11.68
N GLN A 55 7.44 -21.58 11.13
CA GLN A 55 6.83 -21.08 9.90
C GLN A 55 6.44 -19.61 10.06
N ARG A 56 5.62 -19.27 11.07
CA ARG A 56 5.17 -17.89 11.28
C ARG A 56 6.34 -16.93 11.48
N THR A 57 7.38 -17.34 12.21
CA THR A 57 8.59 -16.52 12.44
C THR A 57 9.36 -16.32 11.14
N THR A 58 9.56 -17.36 10.34
CA THR A 58 10.22 -17.31 9.03
C THR A 58 9.55 -16.30 8.10
N PHE A 59 8.21 -16.36 7.99
CA PHE A 59 7.45 -15.42 7.16
C PHE A 59 7.46 -13.99 7.73
N ALA A 60 7.35 -13.83 9.05
CA ALA A 60 7.40 -12.52 9.70
C ALA A 60 8.77 -11.83 9.49
N LEU A 61 9.86 -12.56 9.67
CA LEU A 61 11.22 -12.06 9.43
C LEU A 61 11.43 -11.72 7.94
N THR A 62 10.90 -12.53 7.03
CA THR A 62 10.95 -12.21 5.59
C THR A 62 10.24 -10.89 5.32
N ASN A 63 9.04 -10.69 5.87
CA ASN A 63 8.28 -9.45 5.68
C ASN A 63 8.98 -8.22 6.27
N PHE A 64 9.63 -8.36 7.43
CA PHE A 64 10.45 -7.29 7.99
C PHE A 64 11.66 -6.99 7.09
N HIS A 65 12.31 -8.03 6.57
CA HIS A 65 13.42 -7.87 5.65
C HIS A 65 13.03 -7.12 4.37
N LEU A 66 11.79 -7.29 3.88
CA LEU A 66 11.25 -6.53 2.76
C LEU A 66 11.14 -5.04 3.02
N SER A 67 10.88 -4.61 4.26
CA SER A 67 10.80 -3.18 4.59
C SER A 67 12.17 -2.51 4.61
N LEU A 68 13.26 -3.29 4.69
CA LEU A 68 14.64 -2.79 4.66
C LEU A 68 15.27 -2.96 3.29
N MET A 69 15.01 -4.08 2.62
CA MET A 69 15.56 -4.43 1.31
C MET A 69 14.44 -4.92 0.39
N PRO A 70 13.89 -4.04 -0.46
CA PRO A 70 12.85 -4.39 -1.42
C PRO A 70 13.28 -5.52 -2.37
N LEU A 71 12.32 -6.18 -3.02
CA LEU A 71 12.60 -7.29 -3.96
C LEU A 71 13.01 -6.78 -5.34
N ARG A 72 12.58 -5.56 -5.68
CA ARG A 72 12.97 -4.83 -6.89
C ARG A 72 13.25 -3.36 -6.56
N LEU A 73 14.08 -2.71 -7.37
CA LEU A 73 14.36 -1.27 -7.24
C LEU A 73 13.08 -0.43 -7.44
N GLU A 74 12.18 -0.88 -8.32
CA GLU A 74 10.88 -0.23 -8.54
C GLU A 74 9.96 -0.31 -7.31
N ASP A 75 10.09 -1.34 -6.46
CA ASP A 75 9.23 -1.52 -5.28
C ASP A 75 9.46 -0.42 -4.24
N GLU A 76 10.69 0.10 -4.13
CA GLU A 76 11.01 1.25 -3.28
C GLU A 76 10.22 2.49 -3.73
N THR A 77 10.19 2.73 -5.05
CA THR A 77 9.44 3.85 -5.65
C THR A 77 7.93 3.65 -5.50
N PHE A 78 7.44 2.40 -5.61
CA PHE A 78 6.03 2.07 -5.44
C PHE A 78 5.55 2.34 -4.01
N TYR A 79 6.33 1.96 -3.00
CA TYR A 79 6.02 2.26 -1.61
C TYR A 79 5.95 3.79 -1.37
N GLY A 80 6.92 4.54 -1.90
CA GLY A 80 6.91 6.00 -1.89
C GLY A 80 5.67 6.60 -2.56
N MET A 81 5.26 6.06 -3.72
CA MET A 81 4.04 6.47 -4.42
C MET A 81 2.76 6.20 -3.62
N VAL A 82 2.69 5.06 -2.92
CA VAL A 82 1.56 4.70 -2.05
C VAL A 82 1.48 5.65 -0.86
N LEU A 83 2.61 5.96 -0.21
CA LEU A 83 2.66 6.94 0.88
C LEU A 83 2.24 8.34 0.39
N ALA A 84 2.79 8.81 -0.74
CA ALA A 84 2.41 10.09 -1.33
C ALA A 84 0.91 10.14 -1.69
N ARG A 85 0.32 9.02 -2.13
CA ARG A 85 -1.13 8.92 -2.35
C ARG A 85 -1.91 9.06 -1.04
N TYR A 86 -1.50 8.40 0.03
CA TYR A 86 -2.15 8.55 1.34
C TYR A 86 -2.03 9.97 1.89
N GLU A 87 -0.88 10.61 1.73
CA GLU A 87 -0.68 12.01 2.09
C GLU A 87 -1.61 12.93 1.31
N ARG A 88 -1.71 12.76 -0.02
CA ARG A 88 -2.67 13.50 -0.85
C ARG A 88 -4.11 13.32 -0.38
N MET A 89 -4.52 12.08 -0.06
CA MET A 89 -5.85 11.80 0.47
C MET A 89 -6.09 12.46 1.83
N ALA A 90 -5.10 12.45 2.72
CA ALA A 90 -5.18 13.10 4.02
C ALA A 90 -5.31 14.62 3.88
N ASN A 91 -4.51 15.23 3.00
CA ASN A 91 -4.53 16.66 2.70
C ASN A 91 -5.85 17.07 2.05
N GLU A 92 -6.39 16.27 1.13
CA GLU A 92 -7.69 16.54 0.52
C GLU A 92 -8.82 16.46 1.56
N LYS A 93 -8.81 15.46 2.45
CA LYS A 93 -9.75 15.38 3.57
C LYS A 93 -9.63 16.60 4.48
N LYS A 94 -8.41 17.06 4.78
CA LYS A 94 -8.16 18.27 5.59
C LYS A 94 -8.70 19.52 4.90
N ARG A 95 -8.47 19.67 3.60
CA ARG A 95 -8.99 20.78 2.77
C ARG A 95 -10.51 20.81 2.76
N LYS A 96 -11.16 19.69 2.46
CA LYS A 96 -12.63 19.58 2.46
C LYS A 96 -13.23 19.98 3.81
N ARG A 97 -12.65 19.49 4.92
CA ARG A 97 -13.07 19.87 6.28
C ARG A 97 -12.89 21.38 6.54
N ALA A 98 -11.76 21.96 6.13
CA ALA A 98 -11.51 23.39 6.29
C ALA A 98 -12.50 24.26 5.49
N GLU A 99 -12.82 23.87 4.26
CA GLU A 99 -13.82 24.54 3.42
C GLU A 99 -15.23 24.46 4.03
N THR A 100 -15.65 23.29 4.49
CA THR A 100 -16.94 23.12 5.18
C THR A 100 -17.02 24.01 6.43
N GLN A 101 -15.98 24.02 7.26
CA GLN A 101 -15.93 24.89 8.45
C GLN A 101 -15.94 26.37 8.09
N ARG A 102 -15.22 26.78 7.04
CA ARG A 102 -15.22 28.17 6.56
C ARG A 102 -16.63 28.59 6.12
N ARG A 103 -17.30 27.76 5.33
CA ARG A 103 -18.67 28.04 4.85
C ARG A 103 -19.66 28.11 6.02
N TYR A 104 -19.53 27.20 6.99
CA TYR A 104 -20.34 27.24 8.21
C TYR A 104 -20.13 28.54 9.00
N ARG A 105 -18.88 28.99 9.17
CA ARG A 105 -18.57 30.26 9.86
C ARG A 105 -19.19 31.46 9.14
N LEU A 106 -19.10 31.53 7.82
CA LEU A 106 -19.70 32.61 7.02
C LEU A 106 -21.23 32.63 7.15
N ASN A 107 -21.90 31.49 6.93
CA ASN A 107 -23.36 31.41 7.06
C ASN A 107 -23.85 31.69 8.49
N ARG A 108 -23.02 31.44 9.51
CA ARG A 108 -23.32 31.82 10.89
C ARG A 108 -23.23 33.34 11.09
N GLN A 109 -22.22 33.99 10.53
CA GLN A 109 -22.07 35.44 10.59
C GLN A 109 -23.21 36.16 9.87
N GLU A 110 -23.60 35.69 8.68
CA GLU A 110 -24.73 36.24 7.93
C GLU A 110 -26.05 36.16 8.71
N ARG A 111 -26.32 35.01 9.34
CA ARG A 111 -27.52 34.85 10.20
C ARG A 111 -27.51 35.81 11.39
N ALA A 112 -26.37 35.93 12.08
CA ALA A 112 -26.25 36.86 13.20
C ALA A 112 -26.45 38.32 12.77
N ALA A 113 -25.94 38.72 11.59
CA ALA A 113 -26.12 40.06 11.04
C ALA A 113 -27.59 40.36 10.68
N LEU A 114 -28.31 39.39 10.11
CA LEU A 114 -29.73 39.50 9.81
C LEU A 114 -30.59 39.64 11.09
N ASP A 115 -30.27 38.87 12.14
CA ASP A 115 -30.97 38.93 13.42
C ASP A 115 -30.76 40.29 14.10
N LEU A 116 -29.52 40.82 14.09
CA LEU A 116 -29.20 42.17 14.56
C LEU A 116 -29.97 43.24 13.77
N GLY A 117 -30.04 43.13 12.44
CA GLY A 117 -30.78 44.06 11.60
C GLY A 117 -32.29 44.07 11.90
N ARG A 118 -32.88 42.90 12.17
CA ARG A 118 -34.28 42.77 12.58
C ARG A 118 -34.54 43.39 13.95
N ALA A 119 -33.70 43.09 14.94
CA ALA A 119 -33.83 43.65 16.29
C ALA A 119 -33.69 45.18 16.32
N THR A 120 -32.82 45.73 15.47
CA THR A 120 -32.63 47.19 15.35
C THR A 120 -33.87 47.85 14.73
N ARG A 121 -34.48 47.20 13.73
CA ARG A 121 -35.71 47.70 13.08
C ARG A 121 -36.92 47.66 14.02
N SER A 122 -37.03 46.64 14.88
CA SER A 122 -38.09 46.52 15.90
C SER A 122 -37.95 47.49 17.08
N ARG A 123 -36.81 48.19 17.24
CA ARG A 123 -36.62 49.24 18.27
C ARG A 123 -36.91 50.65 17.76
N LEU A 124 -37.10 50.81 16.45
CA LEU A 124 -37.35 52.11 15.80
C LEU A 124 -38.85 52.38 15.55
N TYR A 125 -39.71 51.43 15.92
CA TYR A 125 -41.17 51.53 16.00
C TYR A 125 -41.60 51.18 17.42
#